data_AF-A0A0D9YWN3-F1
#
_entry.id   AF-A0A0D9YWN3-F1
#
_cell.length_a   1.000
_cell.length_b   1.000
_cell.length_c   1.000
_cell.angle_alpha   90.00
_cell.angle_beta   90.00
_cell.angle_gamma   90.00
#
_symmetry.space_group_name_H-M   'P 1'
#
loop_
_entity.id
_entity.type
_entity.pdbx_description
1 polymer ?
#
loop_
_entity_poly.entity_id
_entity_poly.type
_entity_poly.pdbx_seq_one_letter_code
_entity_poly.pdbx_strand_id
1 'polypeptide(L)'
;MAIRNFWSMAAAAVGFRLVLVLFGGDLHLASRPEVSTPLTSIRRLAEGYWLKQASMSPYSGSMYHGSPLLLLVLGPLTNKRSVGHHDHIYCSLIFVAVDFIAAMLIRATGRRLQIARNRNLKSLELTEAVSNSVNVSAGDIASLIYLWNPWAIVTCVGSCTSPIENLMVVIMIYGACSRLAPLAAFGYVMATHLSLYPAILIVPIILLLGYGPDAPPTKVFRIKSSSASKTDVSDNDKSSSSRDVQQFLWKPVFHFILWMLFWTFYVLLLSSIVLNKVGGLQEMFEKYFFAEVFDFFRSFFLIVFNMNIVFMVLPLAIRLKHRPCFLAFIYTAIVAILKSYPSVGDSALYLGLLGLFANELAEMQFTFFLFFGYIGVSLLSPVMHNLWIWRTVLVVESGFLPFNSFTEIYSLLGPGGSQHKRYR
;
A
#
# COMPACT_ATOMS: atom_id res chain seq x y z
N MET A 1 2.29 -6.10 26.57
CA MET A 1 0.92 -5.98 27.12
C MET A 1 -0.04 -5.74 25.96
N ALA A 2 -1.09 -6.55 25.82
CA ALA A 2 -2.12 -6.30 24.83
C ALA A 2 -2.87 -5.01 25.20
N ILE A 3 -3.30 -4.23 24.21
CA ILE A 3 -4.06 -3.00 24.46
C ILE A 3 -5.42 -3.41 25.06
N ARG A 4 -5.67 -3.03 26.32
CA ARG A 4 -6.85 -3.46 27.10
C ARG A 4 -8.18 -3.20 26.37
N ASN A 5 -8.26 -2.12 25.59
CA ASN A 5 -9.46 -1.69 24.89
C ASN A 5 -9.40 -1.91 23.37
N PHE A 6 -8.52 -2.79 22.87
CA PHE A 6 -8.33 -3.00 21.42
C PHE A 6 -9.66 -3.25 20.67
N TRP A 7 -10.48 -4.19 21.16
CA TRP A 7 -11.72 -4.57 20.48
C TRP A 7 -12.76 -3.46 20.48
N SER A 8 -12.81 -2.66 21.54
CA SER A 8 -13.69 -1.47 21.61
C SER A 8 -13.26 -0.43 20.58
N MET A 9 -11.96 -0.15 20.45
CA MET A 9 -11.43 0.80 19.46
C MET A 9 -11.59 0.29 18.02
N ALA A 10 -11.43 -1.01 17.78
CA ALA A 10 -11.65 -1.62 16.48
C ALA A 10 -13.14 -1.58 16.09
N ALA A 11 -14.03 -1.92 17.03
CA ALA A 11 -15.48 -1.83 16.82
C ALA A 11 -15.93 -0.38 16.56
N ALA A 12 -15.36 0.59 17.28
CA ALA A 12 -15.62 2.01 17.04
C ALA A 12 -15.18 2.46 15.63
N ALA A 13 -14.01 2.02 15.16
CA ALA A 13 -13.55 2.34 13.80
C ALA A 13 -14.45 1.73 12.72
N VAL A 14 -14.85 0.47 12.88
CA VAL A 14 -15.79 -0.20 11.95
C VAL A 14 -17.17 0.48 11.99
N GLY A 15 -17.68 0.77 13.19
CA GLY A 15 -18.94 1.49 13.38
C GLY A 15 -18.91 2.88 12.72
N PHE A 16 -17.82 3.62 12.88
CA PHE A 16 -17.63 4.91 12.23
C PHE A 16 -17.66 4.80 10.69
N ARG A 17 -16.99 3.79 10.11
CA ARG A 17 -17.05 3.53 8.67
C ARG A 17 -18.44 3.16 8.20
N LEU A 18 -19.17 2.32 8.96
CA LEU A 18 -20.55 1.96 8.62
C LEU A 18 -21.47 3.18 8.63
N VAL A 19 -21.34 4.05 9.64
CA VAL A 19 -22.08 5.32 9.70
C VAL A 19 -21.75 6.19 8.49
N LEU A 20 -20.48 6.36 8.15
CA LEU A 20 -20.08 7.15 6.98
C LEU A 20 -20.52 6.53 5.65
N VAL A 21 -20.57 5.20 5.52
CA VAL A 21 -21.06 4.55 4.31
C VAL A 21 -22.58 4.69 4.17
N LEU A 22 -23.32 4.65 5.28
CA LEU A 22 -24.79 4.77 5.28
C LEU A 22 -25.26 6.23 5.09
N PHE A 23 -24.55 7.20 5.66
CA PHE A 23 -24.94 8.62 5.66
C PHE A 23 -24.07 9.52 4.77
N GLY A 24 -22.92 9.04 4.28
CA GLY A 24 -21.95 9.82 3.51
C GLY A 24 -22.13 9.80 1.99
N GLY A 25 -23.26 9.28 1.49
CA GLY A 25 -23.56 9.19 0.05
C GLY A 25 -23.46 10.54 -0.69
N ASP A 26 -23.73 11.64 0.01
CA ASP A 26 -23.75 13.01 -0.57
C ASP A 26 -22.35 13.61 -0.80
N LEU A 27 -21.27 12.95 -0.35
CA LEU A 27 -19.92 13.55 -0.37
C LEU A 27 -19.25 13.56 -1.75
N HIS A 28 -19.88 13.00 -2.80
CA HIS A 28 -19.37 12.93 -4.18
C HIS A 28 -17.88 12.50 -4.30
N LEU A 29 -17.36 11.73 -3.33
CA LEU A 29 -15.95 11.33 -3.27
C LEU A 29 -15.57 10.37 -4.41
N ALA A 30 -16.52 9.53 -4.83
CA ALA A 30 -16.34 8.58 -5.94
C ALA A 30 -16.20 9.24 -7.34
N SER A 31 -16.34 10.57 -7.43
CA SER A 31 -16.04 11.33 -8.66
C SER A 31 -14.66 11.99 -8.63
N ARG A 32 -14.00 12.02 -7.47
CA ARG A 32 -12.69 12.66 -7.34
C ARG A 32 -11.61 11.70 -7.83
N PRO A 33 -10.77 12.10 -8.81
CA PRO A 33 -9.74 11.23 -9.36
C PRO A 33 -8.65 10.87 -8.34
N GLU A 34 -8.49 11.68 -7.28
CA GLU A 34 -7.60 11.42 -6.14
C GLU A 34 -7.99 10.15 -5.36
N VAL A 35 -9.30 9.90 -5.24
CA VAL A 35 -9.85 8.79 -4.44
C VAL A 35 -10.15 7.58 -5.33
N SER A 36 -10.75 7.81 -6.49
CA SER A 36 -11.14 6.77 -7.45
C SER A 36 -10.41 6.98 -8.77
N THR A 37 -9.41 6.14 -9.04
CA THR A 37 -8.62 6.22 -10.27
C THR A 37 -9.26 5.38 -11.38
N PRO A 38 -8.80 5.49 -12.64
CA PRO A 38 -9.25 4.63 -13.73
C PRO A 38 -9.18 3.12 -13.46
N LEU A 39 -8.25 2.71 -12.58
CA LEU A 39 -8.03 1.32 -12.21
C LEU A 39 -8.87 0.89 -11.01
N THR A 40 -9.17 1.80 -10.07
CA THR A 40 -9.78 1.46 -8.77
C THR A 40 -11.24 1.87 -8.62
N SER A 41 -11.80 2.60 -9.57
CA SER A 41 -13.18 3.11 -9.52
C SER A 41 -14.24 2.01 -9.72
N ILE A 42 -15.20 1.88 -8.78
CA ILE A 42 -16.35 0.98 -8.97
C ILE A 42 -17.28 1.41 -10.11
N ARG A 43 -17.41 2.72 -10.40
CA ARG A 43 -18.30 3.23 -11.45
C ARG A 43 -17.86 2.73 -12.82
N ARG A 44 -16.57 2.92 -13.11
CA ARG A 44 -15.89 2.37 -14.30
C ARG A 44 -15.96 0.84 -14.38
N LEU A 45 -15.87 0.14 -13.25
CA LEU A 45 -16.06 -1.32 -13.21
C LEU A 45 -17.50 -1.73 -13.59
N ALA A 46 -18.50 -1.00 -13.11
CA ALA A 46 -19.90 -1.21 -13.48
C ALA A 46 -20.13 -0.99 -14.98
N GLU A 47 -19.53 0.06 -15.55
CA GLU A 47 -19.57 0.33 -16.99
C GLU A 47 -18.91 -0.79 -17.81
N GLY A 48 -17.71 -1.25 -17.40
CA GLY A 48 -17.05 -2.38 -18.04
C GLY A 48 -17.88 -3.67 -17.98
N TYR A 49 -18.57 -3.92 -16.86
CA TYR A 49 -19.45 -5.07 -16.71
C TYR A 49 -20.73 -4.95 -17.55
N TRP A 50 -21.25 -3.73 -17.72
CA TRP A 50 -22.37 -3.45 -18.62
C TRP A 50 -22.00 -3.69 -20.09
N LEU A 51 -20.82 -3.24 -20.54
CA LEU A 51 -20.30 -3.54 -21.89
C LEU A 51 -20.20 -5.04 -22.13
N LYS A 52 -19.71 -5.78 -21.12
CA LYS A 52 -19.65 -7.24 -21.18
C LYS A 52 -21.01 -7.88 -21.43
N GLN A 53 -22.07 -7.40 -20.76
CA GLN A 53 -23.44 -7.90 -20.96
C GLN A 53 -23.97 -7.59 -22.35
N ALA A 54 -23.59 -6.44 -22.91
CA ALA A 54 -23.91 -6.06 -24.28
C ALA A 54 -23.13 -6.85 -25.35
N SER A 55 -22.37 -7.89 -24.95
CA SER A 55 -21.48 -8.64 -25.85
C SER A 55 -20.42 -7.76 -26.54
N MET A 56 -20.01 -6.68 -25.87
CA MET A 56 -18.88 -5.83 -26.27
C MET A 56 -17.70 -6.00 -25.32
N SER A 57 -16.47 -5.84 -25.82
CA SER A 57 -15.30 -6.08 -24.98
C SER A 57 -15.34 -5.10 -23.80
N PRO A 58 -15.12 -5.54 -22.54
CA PRO A 58 -15.15 -4.65 -21.38
C PRO A 58 -14.14 -3.50 -21.48
N TYR A 59 -13.12 -3.69 -22.31
CA TYR A 59 -12.04 -2.75 -22.58
C TYR A 59 -12.23 -1.97 -23.89
N SER A 60 -13.34 -2.15 -24.60
CA SER A 60 -13.61 -1.50 -25.90
C SER A 60 -13.59 0.02 -25.79
N GLY A 61 -14.00 0.58 -24.65
CA GLY A 61 -13.89 2.01 -24.32
C GLY A 61 -12.68 2.38 -23.44
N SER A 62 -12.44 3.68 -23.27
CA SER A 62 -11.44 4.26 -22.36
C SER A 62 -11.86 4.31 -20.89
N MET A 63 -12.98 3.66 -20.55
CA MET A 63 -13.60 3.78 -19.23
C MET A 63 -13.00 2.81 -18.22
N TYR A 64 -12.90 1.52 -18.59
CA TYR A 64 -12.43 0.46 -17.69
C TYR A 64 -11.04 -0.05 -18.05
N HIS A 65 -10.13 0.02 -17.08
CA HIS A 65 -8.75 -0.49 -17.20
C HIS A 65 -8.38 -1.46 -16.07
N GLY A 66 -9.36 -1.93 -15.29
CA GLY A 66 -9.12 -2.81 -14.15
C GLY A 66 -8.94 -4.28 -14.53
N SER A 67 -8.61 -5.10 -13.53
CA SER A 67 -8.42 -6.54 -13.69
C SER A 67 -9.72 -7.28 -14.08
N PRO A 68 -9.70 -8.29 -14.98
CA PRO A 68 -10.91 -9.03 -15.34
C PRO A 68 -11.46 -9.90 -14.21
N LEU A 69 -10.62 -10.29 -13.24
CA LEU A 69 -11.08 -11.01 -12.05
C LEU A 69 -11.93 -10.13 -11.16
N LEU A 70 -11.53 -8.86 -11.01
CA LEU A 70 -12.32 -7.87 -10.27
C LEU A 70 -13.68 -7.68 -10.95
N LEU A 71 -13.68 -7.62 -12.29
CA LEU A 71 -14.91 -7.53 -13.09
C LEU A 71 -15.82 -8.76 -12.91
N LEU A 72 -15.26 -9.96 -12.79
CA LEU A 72 -16.04 -11.19 -12.54
C LEU A 72 -16.66 -11.19 -11.14
N VAL A 73 -15.90 -10.80 -10.11
CA VAL A 73 -16.32 -10.89 -8.70
C VAL A 73 -17.27 -9.75 -8.33
N LEU A 74 -16.92 -8.51 -8.69
CA LEU A 74 -17.67 -7.32 -8.29
C LEU A 74 -18.70 -6.88 -9.34
N GLY A 75 -18.51 -7.22 -10.61
CA GLY A 75 -19.41 -6.80 -11.69
C GLY A 75 -20.88 -7.22 -11.46
N PRO A 76 -21.19 -8.48 -11.09
CA PRO A 76 -22.55 -8.90 -10.80
C PRO A 76 -23.22 -8.12 -9.65
N LEU A 77 -22.43 -7.63 -8.70
CA LEU A 77 -22.92 -6.84 -7.55
C LEU A 77 -23.32 -5.42 -7.97
N THR A 78 -22.70 -4.89 -9.04
CA THR A 78 -23.00 -3.55 -9.57
C THR A 78 -24.22 -3.50 -10.50
N ASN A 79 -24.72 -4.65 -10.97
CA ASN A 79 -25.71 -4.71 -12.04
C ASN A 79 -27.16 -4.87 -11.57
N LYS A 80 -27.40 -5.02 -10.26
CA LYS A 80 -28.77 -5.05 -9.72
C LYS A 80 -29.35 -3.64 -9.64
N ARG A 81 -29.48 -3.00 -10.80
CA ARG A 81 -30.00 -1.65 -10.97
C ARG A 81 -31.46 -1.57 -10.52
N SER A 82 -31.69 -1.44 -9.21
CA SER A 82 -32.96 -1.00 -8.67
C SER A 82 -32.82 0.48 -8.31
N VAL A 83 -32.90 1.33 -9.35
CA VAL A 83 -33.27 2.76 -9.36
C VAL A 83 -33.03 3.54 -8.04
N GLY A 84 -31.86 3.43 -7.41
CA GLY A 84 -31.64 4.07 -6.10
C GLY A 84 -30.24 3.95 -5.55
N HIS A 85 -29.95 4.79 -4.55
CA HIS A 85 -28.70 4.94 -3.78
C HIS A 85 -28.12 3.64 -3.16
N HIS A 86 -28.76 2.48 -3.34
CA HIS A 86 -28.50 1.26 -2.58
C HIS A 86 -27.40 0.34 -3.15
N ASP A 87 -27.09 0.42 -4.46
CA ASP A 87 -26.08 -0.45 -5.08
C ASP A 87 -24.65 -0.15 -4.59
N HIS A 88 -24.38 1.13 -4.26
CA HIS A 88 -23.10 1.55 -3.68
C HIS A 88 -22.90 1.06 -2.25
N ILE A 89 -23.99 0.84 -1.51
CA ILE A 89 -23.93 0.47 -0.09
C ILE A 89 -23.39 -0.96 0.05
N TYR A 90 -23.87 -1.91 -0.75
CA TYR A 90 -23.41 -3.31 -0.67
C TYR A 90 -21.93 -3.47 -1.02
N CYS A 91 -21.44 -2.80 -2.07
CA CYS A 91 -20.02 -2.80 -2.41
C CYS A 91 -19.17 -2.18 -1.30
N SER A 92 -19.64 -1.06 -0.74
CA SER A 92 -18.95 -0.37 0.34
C SER A 92 -18.90 -1.22 1.63
N LEU A 93 -19.96 -1.98 1.94
CA LEU A 93 -19.96 -2.93 3.07
C LEU A 93 -18.92 -4.04 2.89
N ILE A 94 -18.77 -4.58 1.67
CA ILE A 94 -17.71 -5.55 1.34
C ILE A 94 -16.33 -4.93 1.59
N PHE A 95 -16.12 -3.67 1.19
CA PHE A 95 -14.85 -2.98 1.42
C PHE A 95 -14.55 -2.76 2.91
N VAL A 96 -15.55 -2.43 3.74
CA VAL A 96 -15.38 -2.35 5.20
C VAL A 96 -14.95 -3.70 5.78
N ALA A 97 -15.56 -4.80 5.33
CA ALA A 97 -15.19 -6.15 5.77
C ALA A 97 -13.76 -6.52 5.33
N VAL A 98 -13.40 -6.22 4.08
CA VAL A 98 -12.05 -6.43 3.51
C VAL A 98 -10.99 -5.66 4.30
N ASP A 99 -11.23 -4.38 4.60
CA ASP A 99 -10.31 -3.57 5.39
C ASP A 99 -10.17 -4.07 6.83
N PHE A 100 -11.26 -4.56 7.43
CA PHE A 100 -11.19 -5.17 8.75
C PHE A 100 -10.33 -6.45 8.73
N ILE A 101 -10.50 -7.30 7.70
CA ILE A 101 -9.67 -8.50 7.52
C ILE A 101 -8.19 -8.10 7.33
N ALA A 102 -7.91 -7.09 6.51
CA ALA A 102 -6.56 -6.56 6.31
C ALA A 102 -5.93 -6.09 7.64
N ALA A 103 -6.68 -5.32 8.44
CA ALA A 103 -6.23 -4.88 9.77
C ALA A 103 -5.91 -6.05 10.71
N MET A 104 -6.73 -7.10 10.68
CA MET A 104 -6.52 -8.30 11.51
C MET A 104 -5.31 -9.12 11.06
N LEU A 105 -5.04 -9.18 9.76
CA LEU A 105 -3.82 -9.79 9.22
C LEU A 105 -2.57 -8.97 9.58
N ILE A 106 -2.62 -7.63 9.51
CA ILE A 106 -1.52 -6.76 10.00
C ILE A 106 -1.24 -7.04 11.48
N ARG A 107 -2.29 -7.16 12.30
CA ARG A 107 -2.17 -7.54 13.71
C ARG A 107 -1.47 -8.88 13.89
N ALA A 108 -1.87 -9.88 13.11
CA ALA A 108 -1.29 -11.22 13.15
C ALA A 108 0.19 -11.20 12.73
N THR A 109 0.55 -10.43 11.69
CA THR A 109 1.93 -10.20 11.25
C THR A 109 2.77 -9.61 12.39
N GLY A 110 2.28 -8.56 13.07
CA GLY A 110 3.00 -7.95 14.19
C GLY A 110 3.19 -8.89 15.38
N ARG A 111 2.20 -9.75 15.68
CA ARG A 111 2.35 -10.80 16.71
C ARG A 111 3.42 -11.83 16.33
N ARG A 112 3.46 -12.28 15.07
CA ARG A 112 4.49 -13.20 14.59
C ARG A 112 5.88 -12.58 14.69
N LEU A 113 6.02 -11.31 14.31
CA LEU A 113 7.26 -10.56 14.42
C LEU A 113 7.71 -10.41 15.88
N GLN A 114 6.78 -10.09 16.80
CA GLN A 114 7.08 -9.98 18.23
C GLN A 114 7.53 -11.33 18.83
N ILE A 115 6.88 -12.44 18.46
CA ILE A 115 7.27 -13.78 18.90
C ILE A 115 8.68 -14.11 18.41
N ALA A 116 8.99 -13.82 17.14
CA ALA A 116 10.33 -14.05 16.58
C ALA A 116 11.40 -13.24 17.32
N ARG A 117 11.13 -11.95 17.58
CA ARG A 117 12.03 -11.08 18.35
C ARG A 117 12.26 -11.62 19.77
N ASN A 118 11.19 -12.01 20.48
CA ASN A 118 11.30 -12.53 21.84
C ASN A 118 12.07 -13.85 21.91
N ARG A 119 11.95 -14.72 20.89
CA ARG A 119 12.74 -15.96 20.82
C ARG A 119 14.24 -15.67 20.68
N ASN A 120 14.62 -14.74 19.81
CA ASN A 120 16.02 -14.34 19.65
C ASN A 120 16.59 -13.64 20.89
N LEU A 121 15.78 -12.84 21.60
CA LEU A 121 16.23 -12.22 22.85
C LEU A 121 16.44 -13.24 23.97
N LYS A 122 15.61 -14.29 24.03
CA LYS A 122 15.81 -15.40 24.98
C LYS A 122 17.08 -16.20 24.69
N SER A 123 17.40 -16.46 23.43
CA SER A 123 18.67 -17.13 23.08
C SER A 123 19.90 -16.27 23.39
N LEU A 124 19.74 -14.95 23.57
CA LEU A 124 20.80 -14.02 23.93
C LEU A 124 20.90 -13.76 25.45
N GLU A 125 20.16 -14.50 26.29
CA GLU A 125 20.10 -14.35 27.76
C GLU A 125 19.80 -12.92 28.28
N LEU A 126 19.26 -12.05 27.43
CA LEU A 126 19.04 -10.63 27.73
C LEU A 126 17.66 -10.35 28.37
N THR A 127 17.14 -11.31 29.14
CA THR A 127 15.74 -11.34 29.57
C THR A 127 15.39 -10.30 30.63
N GLU A 128 16.33 -9.90 31.48
CA GLU A 128 16.07 -8.98 32.60
C GLU A 128 16.09 -7.50 32.20
N ALA A 129 16.87 -7.10 31.19
CA ALA A 129 16.91 -5.70 30.75
C ALA A 129 15.71 -5.31 29.87
N VAL A 130 15.13 -6.28 29.15
CA VAL A 130 14.02 -6.03 28.20
C VAL A 130 12.65 -6.13 28.87
N SER A 131 12.51 -6.90 29.95
CA SER A 131 11.24 -7.00 30.71
C SER A 131 10.75 -5.65 31.26
N ASN A 132 11.68 -4.73 31.53
CA ASN A 132 11.39 -3.38 32.04
C ASN A 132 10.99 -2.38 30.94
N SER A 133 11.21 -2.70 29.66
CA SER A 133 10.67 -1.88 28.57
C SER A 133 9.19 -2.20 28.39
N VAL A 134 8.33 -1.18 28.46
CA VAL A 134 6.88 -1.31 28.25
C VAL A 134 6.64 -1.92 26.87
N ASN A 135 6.43 -3.23 26.84
CA ASN A 135 6.39 -4.01 25.61
C ASN A 135 4.99 -3.86 25.00
N VAL A 136 4.70 -2.67 24.43
CA VAL A 136 3.44 -2.42 23.72
C VAL A 136 3.41 -3.34 22.50
N SER A 137 2.30 -4.06 22.31
CA SER A 137 2.13 -4.97 21.18
C SER A 137 2.07 -4.19 19.87
N ALA A 138 3.21 -4.08 19.17
CA ALA A 138 3.33 -3.36 17.90
C ALA A 138 2.27 -3.80 16.86
N GLY A 139 1.88 -5.08 16.86
CA GLY A 139 0.78 -5.57 16.01
C GLY A 139 -0.59 -4.96 16.34
N ASP A 140 -0.91 -4.76 17.62
CA ASP A 140 -2.19 -4.13 18.00
C ASP A 140 -2.18 -2.64 17.62
N ILE A 141 -1.04 -1.96 17.77
CA ILE A 141 -0.88 -0.56 17.33
C ILE A 141 -1.06 -0.45 15.82
N ALA A 142 -0.34 -1.25 15.04
CA ALA A 142 -0.40 -1.23 13.57
C ALA A 142 -1.81 -1.45 13.02
N SER A 143 -2.53 -2.41 13.62
CA SER A 143 -3.92 -2.71 13.27
C SER A 143 -4.84 -1.52 13.55
N LEU A 144 -4.68 -0.87 14.71
CA LEU A 144 -5.47 0.32 15.05
C LEU A 144 -5.13 1.52 14.16
N ILE A 145 -3.85 1.73 13.82
CA ILE A 145 -3.43 2.79 12.90
C ILE A 145 -4.08 2.59 11.53
N TYR A 146 -4.10 1.36 11.00
CA TYR A 146 -4.78 1.07 9.73
C TYR A 146 -6.30 1.27 9.81
N LEU A 147 -6.94 0.86 10.90
CA LEU A 147 -8.41 1.02 11.08
C LEU A 147 -8.82 2.49 11.21
N TRP A 148 -8.04 3.30 11.92
CA TRP A 148 -8.29 4.73 12.09
C TRP A 148 -7.66 5.60 10.99
N ASN A 149 -7.05 4.99 9.97
CA ASN A 149 -6.43 5.71 8.90
C ASN A 149 -7.50 6.50 8.10
N PRO A 150 -7.42 7.84 8.03
CA PRO A 150 -8.40 8.65 7.29
C PRO A 150 -8.45 8.25 5.81
N TRP A 151 -7.32 7.85 5.24
CA TRP A 151 -7.25 7.45 3.83
C TRP A 151 -7.95 6.13 3.55
N ALA A 152 -7.85 5.15 4.46
CA ALA A 152 -8.60 3.90 4.37
C ALA A 152 -10.12 4.13 4.51
N ILE A 153 -10.51 5.09 5.35
CA ILE A 153 -11.91 5.46 5.53
C ILE A 153 -12.44 6.13 4.26
N VAL A 154 -11.69 7.08 3.70
CA VAL A 154 -12.05 7.80 2.46
C VAL A 154 -12.17 6.84 1.28
N THR A 155 -11.30 5.83 1.16
CA THR A 155 -11.40 4.83 0.09
C THR A 155 -12.61 3.90 0.23
N CYS A 156 -12.96 3.52 1.46
CA CYS A 156 -14.18 2.76 1.73
C CYS A 156 -15.44 3.56 1.34
N VAL A 157 -15.54 4.82 1.77
CA VAL A 157 -16.68 5.70 1.46
C VAL A 157 -16.71 6.09 -0.02
N GLY A 158 -15.53 6.29 -0.62
CA GLY A 158 -15.34 6.59 -2.03
C GLY A 158 -15.63 5.42 -2.97
N SER A 159 -16.06 4.25 -2.46
CA SER A 159 -16.46 3.10 -3.27
C SER A 159 -15.35 2.69 -4.26
N CYS A 160 -14.11 2.60 -3.79
CA CYS A 160 -12.98 2.18 -4.62
C CYS A 160 -12.50 0.77 -4.25
N THR A 161 -11.85 0.08 -5.18
CA THR A 161 -11.40 -1.32 -5.02
C THR A 161 -10.03 -1.44 -4.36
N SER A 162 -9.40 -0.32 -3.99
CA SER A 162 -8.10 -0.27 -3.31
C SER A 162 -8.02 -1.14 -2.04
N PRO A 163 -9.05 -1.25 -1.18
CA PRO A 163 -9.04 -2.18 -0.05
C PRO A 163 -8.74 -3.64 -0.43
N ILE A 164 -9.18 -4.09 -1.61
CA ILE A 164 -8.91 -5.45 -2.10
C ILE A 164 -7.44 -5.60 -2.50
N GLU A 165 -6.87 -4.62 -3.21
CA GLU A 165 -5.45 -4.59 -3.54
C GLU A 165 -4.60 -4.63 -2.27
N ASN A 166 -4.93 -3.78 -1.30
CA ASN A 166 -4.26 -3.69 -0.01
C ASN A 166 -4.34 -5.02 0.76
N LEU A 167 -5.50 -5.67 0.77
CA LEU A 167 -5.67 -6.98 1.40
C LEU A 167 -4.74 -8.03 0.77
N MET A 168 -4.62 -8.09 -0.56
CA MET A 168 -3.76 -9.08 -1.23
C MET A 168 -2.28 -8.87 -0.89
N VAL A 169 -1.82 -7.62 -0.84
CA VAL A 169 -0.46 -7.27 -0.40
C VAL A 169 -0.23 -7.69 1.06
N VAL A 170 -1.20 -7.46 1.95
CA VAL A 170 -1.12 -7.86 3.36
C VAL A 170 -1.11 -9.38 3.51
N ILE A 171 -1.93 -10.12 2.75
CA ILE A 171 -1.95 -11.59 2.73
C ILE A 171 -0.58 -12.13 2.33
N MET A 172 0.03 -11.55 1.29
CA MET A 172 1.37 -11.91 0.84
C MET A 172 2.41 -11.73 1.94
N ILE A 173 2.45 -10.56 2.59
CA ILE A 173 3.39 -10.27 3.69
C ILE A 173 3.16 -11.19 4.89
N TYR A 174 1.89 -11.41 5.29
CA TYR A 174 1.53 -12.29 6.40
C TYR A 174 1.91 -13.75 6.13
N GLY A 175 1.64 -14.25 4.91
CA GLY A 175 2.01 -15.59 4.47
C GLY A 175 3.52 -15.80 4.51
N ALA A 176 4.29 -14.83 4.04
CA ALA A 176 5.74 -14.87 4.08
C ALA A 176 6.30 -14.82 5.51
N CYS A 177 5.77 -13.94 6.36
CA CYS A 177 6.11 -13.86 7.80
C CYS A 177 5.81 -15.17 8.55
N SER A 178 4.73 -15.85 8.18
CA SER A 178 4.32 -17.13 8.78
C SER A 178 4.99 -18.34 8.13
N ARG A 179 5.84 -18.14 7.10
CA ARG A 179 6.44 -19.19 6.25
C ARG A 179 5.43 -20.12 5.57
N LEU A 180 4.21 -19.62 5.34
CA LEU A 180 3.16 -20.31 4.60
C LEU A 180 3.28 -19.96 3.11
N ALA A 181 4.14 -20.69 2.41
CA ALA A 181 4.44 -20.47 0.99
C ALA A 181 3.19 -20.43 0.07
N PRO A 182 2.18 -21.32 0.19
CA PRO A 182 0.98 -21.25 -0.66
C PRO A 182 0.18 -19.96 -0.49
N LEU A 183 0.05 -19.49 0.76
CA LEU A 183 -0.69 -18.28 1.09
C LEU A 183 0.05 -17.03 0.58
N ALA A 184 1.38 -17.02 0.75
CA ALA A 184 2.23 -15.95 0.22
C ALA A 184 2.17 -15.89 -1.31
N ALA A 185 2.22 -17.04 -1.98
CA ALA A 185 2.13 -17.17 -3.44
C ALA A 185 0.77 -16.70 -3.96
N PHE A 186 -0.33 -17.10 -3.31
CA PHE A 186 -1.67 -16.64 -3.66
C PHE A 186 -1.79 -15.12 -3.56
N GLY A 187 -1.37 -14.54 -2.43
CA GLY A 187 -1.40 -13.09 -2.22
C GLY A 187 -0.56 -12.34 -3.26
N TYR A 188 0.64 -12.85 -3.58
CA TYR A 188 1.51 -12.26 -4.59
C TYR A 188 0.85 -12.26 -5.97
N VAL A 189 0.41 -13.43 -6.45
CA VAL A 189 -0.17 -13.56 -7.80
C VAL A 189 -1.42 -12.69 -7.95
N MET A 190 -2.29 -12.71 -6.94
CA MET A 190 -3.49 -11.86 -6.93
C MET A 190 -3.14 -10.37 -6.90
N ALA A 191 -2.18 -9.95 -6.06
CA ALA A 191 -1.73 -8.56 -6.00
C ALA A 191 -1.16 -8.10 -7.34
N THR A 192 -0.31 -8.91 -7.98
CA THR A 192 0.28 -8.61 -9.30
C THR A 192 -0.74 -8.57 -10.44
N HIS A 193 -1.83 -9.33 -10.31
CA HIS A 193 -2.89 -9.37 -11.31
C HIS A 193 -3.90 -8.22 -11.14
N LEU A 194 -4.02 -7.67 -9.92
CA LEU A 194 -4.82 -6.48 -9.64
C LEU A 194 -4.06 -5.18 -9.98
N SER A 195 -2.76 -5.16 -9.71
CA SER A 195 -1.85 -4.05 -10.04
C SER A 195 -0.45 -4.60 -10.30
N LEU A 196 0.30 -4.06 -11.26
CA LEU A 196 1.61 -4.64 -11.62
C LEU A 196 2.71 -4.35 -10.58
N TYR A 197 2.64 -3.23 -9.86
CA TYR A 197 3.72 -2.74 -9.00
C TYR A 197 4.10 -3.65 -7.81
N PRO A 198 3.16 -4.35 -7.13
CA PRO A 198 3.50 -5.34 -6.12
C PRO A 198 4.47 -6.45 -6.59
N ALA A 199 4.70 -6.62 -7.89
CA ALA A 199 5.70 -7.58 -8.40
C ALA A 199 7.10 -7.35 -7.82
N ILE A 200 7.45 -6.09 -7.53
CA ILE A 200 8.75 -5.72 -6.93
C ILE A 200 8.94 -6.31 -5.53
N LEU A 201 7.83 -6.62 -4.83
CA LEU A 201 7.87 -7.24 -3.50
C LEU A 201 8.35 -8.69 -3.53
N ILE A 202 8.60 -9.28 -4.70
CA ILE A 202 9.18 -10.63 -4.81
C ILE A 202 10.49 -10.77 -4.02
N VAL A 203 11.35 -9.74 -4.05
CA VAL A 203 12.66 -9.73 -3.38
C VAL A 203 12.53 -9.85 -1.86
N PRO A 204 11.83 -8.95 -1.15
CA PRO A 204 11.67 -9.08 0.30
C PRO A 204 10.92 -10.35 0.70
N ILE A 205 9.98 -10.85 -0.12
CA ILE A 205 9.24 -12.08 0.17
C ILE A 205 10.14 -13.32 0.12
N ILE A 206 11.02 -13.43 -0.88
CA ILE A 206 12.02 -14.51 -0.94
C ILE A 206 12.96 -14.45 0.27
N LEU A 207 13.43 -13.26 0.63
CA LEU A 207 14.29 -13.07 1.79
C LEU A 207 13.57 -13.43 3.11
N LEU A 208 12.30 -13.07 3.24
CA LEU A 208 11.47 -13.35 4.41
C LEU A 208 11.16 -14.86 4.55
N LEU A 209 10.92 -15.56 3.45
CA LEU A 209 10.74 -17.01 3.43
C LEU A 209 12.04 -17.77 3.74
N GLY A 210 13.16 -17.31 3.21
CA GLY A 210 14.45 -17.96 3.36
C GLY A 210 15.12 -17.72 4.73
N TYR A 211 15.21 -16.47 5.17
CA TYR A 211 15.80 -16.13 6.48
C TYR A 211 14.79 -16.25 7.63
N GLY A 212 13.51 -16.01 7.38
CA GLY A 212 12.47 -15.89 8.41
C GLY A 212 12.19 -14.45 8.85
N PRO A 213 11.22 -14.27 9.77
CA PRO A 213 10.83 -12.96 10.28
C PRO A 213 11.99 -12.23 10.97
N ASP A 214 12.01 -10.90 10.85
CA ASP A 214 13.15 -10.05 11.25
C ASP A 214 13.63 -10.33 12.67
N ALA A 215 14.89 -10.72 12.74
CA ALA A 215 15.67 -10.82 13.94
C ALA A 215 16.85 -9.85 13.80
N PRO A 216 16.72 -8.57 14.22
CA PRO A 216 17.90 -7.73 14.30
C PRO A 216 18.94 -8.41 15.17
N PRO A 217 20.22 -8.40 14.79
CA PRO A 217 21.25 -8.48 15.79
C PRO A 217 21.09 -7.20 16.59
N THR A 218 20.54 -7.28 17.79
CA THR A 218 20.57 -6.15 18.70
C THR A 218 22.04 -5.80 18.87
N LYS A 219 22.46 -4.63 18.36
CA LYS A 219 23.80 -4.08 18.61
C LYS A 219 23.83 -3.65 20.07
N VAL A 220 23.83 -4.63 20.99
CA VAL A 220 23.96 -4.37 22.42
C VAL A 220 25.46 -4.32 22.67
N PHE A 221 25.97 -3.11 22.91
CA PHE A 221 27.26 -2.97 23.54
C PHE A 221 27.12 -3.56 24.95
N ARG A 222 27.85 -4.64 25.23
CA ARG A 222 27.92 -5.22 26.57
C ARG A 222 28.56 -4.18 27.49
N ILE A 223 27.74 -3.39 28.19
CA ILE A 223 28.20 -2.56 29.29
C ILE A 223 28.59 -3.55 30.40
N LYS A 224 29.89 -3.87 30.48
CA LYS A 224 30.44 -4.58 31.62
C LYS A 224 30.34 -3.61 32.80
N SER A 225 29.33 -3.76 33.64
CA SER A 225 29.31 -3.08 34.94
C SER A 225 30.53 -3.58 35.72
N SER A 226 31.55 -2.75 35.83
CA SER A 226 32.71 -3.03 36.67
C SER A 226 32.33 -2.83 38.13
N SER A 227 31.66 -3.81 38.74
CA SER A 227 31.81 -4.03 40.17
C SER A 227 33.09 -4.82 40.37
N ALA A 228 34.14 -4.11 40.81
CA ALA A 228 35.42 -4.70 41.13
C ALA A 228 35.28 -5.62 42.36
N SER A 229 35.39 -6.93 42.15
CA SER A 229 35.94 -7.84 43.14
C SER A 229 36.84 -8.83 42.40
N LYS A 230 38.15 -8.65 42.59
CA LYS A 230 39.17 -9.59 42.13
C LYS A 230 38.98 -10.91 42.86
N THR A 231 38.84 -11.99 42.10
CA THR A 231 39.39 -13.31 42.47
C THR A 231 39.73 -14.04 41.18
N ASP A 232 41.01 -14.35 41.05
CA ASP A 232 41.60 -15.14 40.00
C ASP A 232 41.00 -16.56 39.99
N VAL A 233 40.47 -16.98 38.84
CA VAL A 233 40.49 -18.39 38.43
C VAL A 233 40.67 -18.42 36.91
N SER A 234 41.77 -19.03 36.48
CA SER A 234 41.93 -19.47 35.09
C SER A 234 40.92 -20.57 34.84
N ASP A 235 40.01 -20.40 33.89
CA ASP A 235 39.47 -21.55 33.20
C ASP A 235 39.15 -21.22 31.75
N ASN A 236 39.41 -22.24 30.96
CA ASN A 236 39.68 -22.24 29.54
C ASN A 236 38.36 -22.26 28.76
N ASP A 237 37.52 -21.23 28.90
CA ASP A 237 36.29 -21.15 28.13
C ASP A 237 36.58 -20.51 26.76
N LYS A 238 36.97 -21.38 25.83
CA LYS A 238 36.59 -21.23 24.42
C LYS A 238 35.06 -21.27 24.32
N SER A 239 34.36 -20.25 24.82
CA SER A 239 33.00 -19.99 24.40
C SER A 239 33.10 -19.47 22.96
N SER A 240 33.10 -20.40 22.01
CA SER A 240 32.81 -20.10 20.62
C SER A 240 31.48 -19.35 20.60
N SER A 241 31.55 -18.02 20.56
CA SER A 241 30.51 -17.17 20.01
C SER A 241 30.42 -17.52 18.52
N SER A 242 29.86 -18.70 18.23
CA SER A 242 29.34 -19.03 16.91
C SER A 242 28.28 -17.97 16.65
N ARG A 243 28.67 -16.95 15.89
CA ARG A 243 27.73 -16.10 15.18
C ARG A 243 26.86 -17.07 14.39
N ASP A 244 25.66 -17.36 14.86
CA ASP A 244 24.69 -18.14 14.10
C ASP A 244 24.40 -17.31 12.85
N VAL A 245 25.15 -17.59 11.79
CA VAL A 245 24.85 -17.10 10.45
C VAL A 245 23.56 -17.80 10.07
N GLN A 246 22.45 -17.08 10.20
CA GLN A 246 21.12 -17.54 9.85
C GLN A 246 21.18 -18.19 8.45
N GLN A 247 21.16 -19.52 8.41
CA GLN A 247 21.28 -20.25 7.15
C GLN A 247 20.01 -20.02 6.33
N PHE A 248 20.19 -19.68 5.05
CA PHE A 248 19.09 -19.43 4.14
C PHE A 248 18.38 -20.75 3.80
N LEU A 249 17.10 -20.85 4.15
CA LEU A 249 16.29 -22.02 3.90
C LEU A 249 15.72 -21.97 2.47
N TRP A 250 16.25 -22.78 1.56
CA TRP A 250 15.75 -22.87 0.18
C TRP A 250 14.43 -23.64 0.04
N LYS A 251 14.12 -24.56 0.98
CA LYS A 251 12.90 -25.41 0.89
C LYS A 251 11.60 -24.59 0.82
N PRO A 252 11.34 -23.59 1.68
CA PRO A 252 10.15 -22.74 1.58
C PRO A 252 10.10 -21.90 0.30
N VAL A 253 11.26 -21.48 -0.21
CA VAL A 253 11.38 -20.66 -1.43
C VAL A 253 11.02 -21.49 -2.66
N PHE A 254 11.53 -22.72 -2.77
CA PHE A 254 11.16 -23.61 -3.88
C PHE A 254 9.66 -23.94 -3.86
N HIS A 255 9.11 -24.22 -2.68
CA HIS A 255 7.68 -24.44 -2.53
C HIS A 255 6.86 -23.20 -2.92
N PHE A 256 7.31 -22.01 -2.56
CA PHE A 256 6.68 -20.76 -2.98
C PHE A 256 6.69 -20.59 -4.50
N ILE A 257 7.81 -20.85 -5.18
CA ILE A 257 7.91 -20.76 -6.65
C ILE A 257 6.94 -21.74 -7.33
N LEU A 258 6.83 -22.97 -6.84
CA LEU A 258 5.89 -23.96 -7.37
C LEU A 258 4.44 -23.43 -7.27
N TRP A 259 4.03 -22.98 -6.09
CA TRP A 259 2.69 -22.45 -5.88
C TRP A 259 2.43 -21.16 -6.68
N MET A 260 3.44 -20.32 -6.85
CA MET A 260 3.36 -19.12 -7.70
C MET A 260 3.03 -19.48 -9.15
N LEU A 261 3.72 -20.47 -9.72
CA LEU A 261 3.46 -20.93 -11.08
C LEU A 261 2.04 -21.51 -11.21
N PHE A 262 1.63 -22.33 -10.24
CA PHE A 262 0.28 -22.91 -10.20
C PHE A 262 -0.81 -21.83 -10.17
N TRP A 263 -0.71 -20.85 -9.26
CA TRP A 263 -1.67 -19.76 -9.15
C TRP A 263 -1.67 -18.85 -10.38
N THR A 264 -0.50 -18.58 -10.96
CA THR A 264 -0.39 -17.77 -12.19
C THR A 264 -1.11 -18.44 -13.35
N PHE A 265 -0.90 -19.74 -13.56
CA PHE A 265 -1.62 -20.50 -14.57
C PHE A 265 -3.13 -20.51 -14.31
N TYR A 266 -3.54 -20.74 -13.06
CA TYR A 266 -4.94 -20.73 -12.68
C TYR A 266 -5.63 -19.38 -12.96
N VAL A 267 -5.00 -18.28 -12.57
CA VAL A 267 -5.53 -16.92 -12.78
C VAL A 267 -5.61 -16.57 -14.27
N LEU A 268 -4.60 -16.93 -15.05
CA LEU A 268 -4.61 -16.73 -16.51
C LEU A 268 -5.67 -17.58 -17.21
N LEU A 269 -5.88 -18.82 -16.75
CA LEU A 269 -6.94 -19.67 -17.27
C LEU A 269 -8.32 -19.08 -16.94
N LEU A 270 -8.51 -18.60 -15.70
CA LEU A 270 -9.75 -17.98 -15.27
C LEU A 270 -10.01 -16.68 -16.04
N SER A 271 -9.00 -15.83 -16.24
CA SER A 271 -9.14 -14.62 -17.05
C SER A 271 -9.47 -14.96 -18.51
N SER A 272 -8.82 -15.98 -19.08
CA SER A 272 -9.13 -16.48 -20.43
C SER A 272 -10.59 -16.90 -20.56
N ILE A 273 -11.10 -17.74 -19.64
CA ILE A 273 -12.50 -18.18 -19.63
C ILE A 273 -13.46 -16.99 -19.51
N VAL A 274 -13.13 -16.02 -18.66
CA VAL A 274 -13.94 -14.81 -18.43
C VAL A 274 -14.05 -13.94 -19.69
N LEU A 275 -13.01 -13.93 -20.53
CA LEU A 275 -12.90 -13.12 -21.74
C LEU A 275 -13.30 -13.86 -23.04
N ASN A 276 -13.38 -15.20 -23.02
CA ASN A 276 -13.52 -16.09 -24.18
C ASN A 276 -14.73 -15.85 -25.12
N LYS A 277 -15.61 -14.88 -24.81
CA LYS A 277 -16.76 -14.51 -25.63
C LYS A 277 -16.71 -13.09 -26.22
N VAL A 278 -15.79 -12.23 -25.76
CA VAL A 278 -15.95 -10.78 -26.01
C VAL A 278 -14.63 -10.00 -26.21
N GLY A 279 -13.46 -10.63 -26.18
CA GLY A 279 -12.17 -10.00 -26.48
C GLY A 279 -11.02 -10.89 -26.04
N GLY A 280 -9.92 -10.91 -26.78
CA GLY A 280 -8.79 -11.80 -26.49
C GLY A 280 -8.03 -11.40 -25.21
N LEU A 281 -7.32 -12.37 -24.61
CA LEU A 281 -6.34 -12.15 -23.54
C LEU A 281 -5.24 -11.14 -23.97
N GLN A 282 -4.99 -11.08 -25.28
CA GLN A 282 -4.07 -10.14 -25.91
C GLN A 282 -4.54 -8.68 -25.83
N GLU A 283 -5.84 -8.39 -26.03
CA GLU A 283 -6.37 -7.03 -25.86
C GLU A 283 -6.24 -6.55 -24.42
N MET A 284 -6.33 -7.46 -23.44
CA MET A 284 -6.10 -7.13 -22.04
C MET A 284 -4.64 -6.73 -21.84
N PHE A 285 -3.67 -7.56 -22.23
CA PHE A 285 -2.24 -7.24 -22.06
C PHE A 285 -1.84 -5.98 -22.81
N GLU A 286 -2.34 -5.81 -24.04
CA GLU A 286 -2.13 -4.61 -24.81
C GLU A 286 -2.72 -3.42 -24.08
N LYS A 287 -4.01 -3.38 -23.72
CA LYS A 287 -4.56 -2.18 -23.07
C LYS A 287 -4.04 -1.93 -21.65
N TYR A 288 -3.64 -2.96 -20.90
CA TYR A 288 -3.04 -2.79 -19.57
C TYR A 288 -1.66 -2.16 -19.66
N PHE A 289 -0.84 -2.58 -20.62
CA PHE A 289 0.48 -2.00 -20.89
C PHE A 289 0.38 -0.69 -21.69
N PHE A 290 -0.68 -0.55 -22.50
CA PHE A 290 -0.98 0.57 -23.39
C PHE A 290 -1.85 1.70 -22.78
N ALA A 291 -2.35 1.58 -21.54
CA ALA A 291 -3.12 2.66 -20.88
C ALA A 291 -2.25 3.80 -20.29
N GLU A 292 -0.93 3.60 -20.18
CA GLU A 292 0.01 4.59 -19.64
C GLU A 292 0.56 5.55 -20.73
N VAL A 293 -0.24 6.56 -21.09
CA VAL A 293 0.11 7.88 -21.70
C VAL A 293 0.86 7.94 -23.07
N PHE A 294 0.32 8.82 -23.95
CA PHE A 294 0.75 9.31 -25.28
C PHE A 294 1.79 8.53 -26.12
N ASP A 295 1.34 8.01 -27.26
CA ASP A 295 2.01 7.02 -28.11
C ASP A 295 3.41 7.37 -28.63
N PHE A 296 3.76 8.67 -28.79
CA PHE A 296 5.03 9.04 -29.43
C PHE A 296 6.25 9.07 -28.49
N PHE A 297 6.05 9.36 -27.19
CA PHE A 297 7.14 9.41 -26.19
C PHE A 297 7.01 8.37 -25.06
N ARG A 298 5.91 7.60 -25.09
CA ARG A 298 5.53 6.56 -24.14
C ARG A 298 6.68 5.65 -23.72
N SER A 299 7.33 5.00 -24.68
CA SER A 299 8.31 3.95 -24.40
C SER A 299 9.51 4.49 -23.64
N PHE A 300 9.95 5.71 -23.97
CA PHE A 300 11.05 6.37 -23.26
C PHE A 300 10.69 6.66 -21.80
N PHE A 301 9.56 7.33 -21.55
CA PHE A 301 9.14 7.65 -20.19
C PHE A 301 8.81 6.40 -19.37
N LEU A 302 8.17 5.39 -19.96
CA LEU A 302 7.92 4.10 -19.30
C LEU A 302 9.22 3.41 -18.90
N ILE A 303 10.22 3.35 -19.79
CA ILE A 303 11.53 2.78 -19.47
C ILE A 303 12.18 3.56 -18.34
N VAL A 304 12.19 4.90 -18.40
CA VAL A 304 12.83 5.74 -17.37
C VAL A 304 12.16 5.59 -16.00
N PHE A 305 10.82 5.64 -15.93
CA PHE A 305 10.09 5.51 -14.67
C PHE A 305 10.24 4.11 -14.06
N ASN A 306 10.17 3.05 -14.86
CA ASN A 306 10.37 1.68 -14.36
C ASN A 306 11.84 1.41 -13.97
N MET A 307 12.80 1.94 -14.71
CA MET A 307 14.23 1.86 -14.37
C MET A 307 14.55 2.57 -13.06
N ASN A 308 13.90 3.72 -12.78
CA ASN A 308 14.07 4.43 -11.52
C ASN A 308 13.66 3.55 -10.32
N ILE A 309 12.54 2.83 -10.44
CA ILE A 309 12.08 1.92 -9.39
C ILE A 309 13.12 0.81 -9.14
N VAL A 310 13.62 0.18 -10.20
CA VAL A 310 14.66 -0.87 -10.10
C VAL A 310 15.93 -0.34 -9.45
N PHE A 311 16.36 0.88 -9.81
CA PHE A 311 17.56 1.50 -9.27
C PHE A 311 17.44 1.85 -7.78
N MET A 312 16.24 2.21 -7.29
CA MET A 312 16.01 2.41 -5.86
C MET A 312 15.94 1.10 -5.06
N VAL A 313 15.36 0.06 -5.65
CA VAL A 313 15.10 -1.24 -5.04
C VAL A 313 16.40 -2.01 -4.78
N LEU A 314 17.29 -2.12 -5.79
CA LEU A 314 18.45 -3.00 -5.71
C LEU A 314 19.45 -2.64 -4.59
N PRO A 315 19.88 -1.38 -4.40
CA PRO A 315 20.76 -1.00 -3.29
C PRO A 315 20.11 -1.23 -1.92
N LEU A 316 18.79 -1.03 -1.84
CA LEU A 316 18.04 -1.19 -0.61
C LEU A 316 17.93 -2.67 -0.19
N ALA A 317 17.74 -3.57 -1.16
CA ALA A 317 17.79 -5.03 -0.92
C ALA A 317 19.12 -5.46 -0.31
N ILE A 318 20.23 -4.95 -0.86
CA ILE A 318 21.59 -5.30 -0.40
C ILE A 318 21.81 -4.81 1.04
N ARG A 319 21.41 -3.56 1.32
CA ARG A 319 21.62 -2.93 2.63
C ARG A 319 20.74 -3.52 3.73
N LEU A 320 19.48 -3.86 3.42
CA LEU A 320 18.49 -4.29 4.41
C LEU A 320 18.18 -5.79 4.37
N LYS A 321 19.03 -6.61 3.74
CA LYS A 321 18.86 -8.08 3.68
C LYS A 321 18.62 -8.76 5.04
N HIS A 322 19.12 -8.16 6.13
CA HIS A 322 18.99 -8.68 7.49
C HIS A 322 17.61 -8.39 8.13
N ARG A 323 16.82 -7.50 7.50
CA ARG A 323 15.50 -7.06 7.97
C ARG A 323 14.48 -7.15 6.82
N PRO A 324 14.18 -8.37 6.32
CA PRO A 324 13.30 -8.55 5.17
C PRO A 324 11.87 -7.99 5.34
N CYS A 325 11.30 -7.97 6.55
CA CYS A 325 9.97 -7.40 6.80
C CYS A 325 10.00 -5.87 6.74
N PHE A 326 11.03 -5.23 7.32
CA PHE A 326 11.23 -3.79 7.17
C PHE A 326 11.51 -3.38 5.72
N LEU A 327 12.25 -4.21 4.98
CA LEU A 327 12.45 -4.05 3.54
C LEU A 327 11.12 -4.11 2.77
N ALA A 328 10.24 -5.07 3.10
CA ALA A 328 8.90 -5.17 2.51
C ALA A 328 8.09 -3.90 2.75
N PHE A 329 8.13 -3.34 3.96
CA PHE A 329 7.48 -2.06 4.27
C PHE A 329 8.02 -0.91 3.40
N ILE A 330 9.33 -0.74 3.30
CA ILE A 330 9.88 0.34 2.46
C ILE A 330 9.50 0.15 0.99
N TYR A 331 9.51 -1.09 0.50
CA TYR A 331 9.09 -1.36 -0.88
C TYR A 331 7.62 -1.06 -1.11
N THR A 332 6.74 -1.36 -0.15
CA THR A 332 5.33 -0.95 -0.25
C THR A 332 5.17 0.57 -0.31
N ALA A 333 5.99 1.33 0.43
CA ALA A 333 6.00 2.78 0.37
C ALA A 333 6.53 3.32 -0.97
N ILE A 334 7.65 2.76 -1.47
CA ILE A 334 8.22 3.13 -2.78
C ILE A 334 7.22 2.85 -3.89
N VAL A 335 6.58 1.68 -3.88
CA VAL A 335 5.54 1.32 -4.84
C VAL A 335 4.37 2.29 -4.78
N ALA A 336 3.88 2.66 -3.59
CA ALA A 336 2.78 3.60 -3.45
C ALA A 336 3.12 5.01 -4.01
N ILE A 337 4.37 5.44 -3.89
CA ILE A 337 4.83 6.76 -4.37
C ILE A 337 5.10 6.75 -5.88
N LEU A 338 5.64 5.66 -6.43
CA LEU A 338 6.09 5.56 -7.82
C LEU A 338 5.07 4.89 -8.75
N LYS A 339 3.88 4.53 -8.26
CA LYS A 339 2.75 4.03 -9.06
C LYS A 339 2.30 5.12 -10.04
N SER A 340 2.04 4.78 -11.32
CA SER A 340 1.62 5.75 -12.35
C SER A 340 0.28 6.42 -12.04
N TYR A 341 -0.63 5.70 -11.40
CA TYR A 341 -1.90 6.22 -10.92
C TYR A 341 -1.96 6.07 -9.39
N PRO A 342 -1.24 6.94 -8.64
CA PRO A 342 -1.25 6.87 -7.19
C PRO A 342 -2.65 7.26 -6.71
N SER A 343 -3.25 6.41 -5.89
CA SER A 343 -4.51 6.69 -5.23
C SER A 343 -4.25 7.01 -3.76
N VAL A 344 -5.16 7.77 -3.16
CA VAL A 344 -5.18 7.99 -1.71
C VAL A 344 -5.15 6.66 -0.94
N GLY A 345 -5.74 5.59 -1.50
CA GLY A 345 -5.74 4.26 -0.91
C GLY A 345 -4.39 3.56 -0.81
N ASP A 346 -3.45 3.88 -1.71
CA ASP A 346 -2.09 3.33 -1.65
C ASP A 346 -1.35 3.86 -0.42
N SER A 347 -1.70 5.09 0.02
CA SER A 347 -1.17 5.66 1.26
C SER A 347 -1.70 5.02 2.53
N ALA A 348 -2.89 4.41 2.45
CA ALA A 348 -3.51 3.77 3.59
C ALA A 348 -2.67 2.58 4.10
N LEU A 349 -2.14 1.78 3.18
CA LEU A 349 -1.41 0.55 3.49
C LEU A 349 -0.05 0.82 4.12
N TYR A 350 0.79 1.67 3.53
CA TYR A 350 2.12 1.91 4.09
C TYR A 350 2.03 2.64 5.44
N LEU A 351 1.09 3.59 5.61
CA LEU A 351 0.88 4.24 6.91
C LEU A 351 0.37 3.26 7.98
N GLY A 352 -0.46 2.27 7.61
CA GLY A 352 -0.85 1.21 8.52
C GLY A 352 0.30 0.30 8.92
N LEU A 353 1.14 -0.09 7.95
CA LEU A 353 2.32 -0.92 8.19
C LEU A 353 3.39 -0.21 9.01
N LEU A 354 3.46 1.13 8.98
CA LEU A 354 4.36 1.95 9.81
C LEU A 354 4.24 1.57 11.30
N GLY A 355 3.02 1.27 11.77
CA GLY A 355 2.75 0.89 13.15
C GLY A 355 3.45 -0.39 13.59
N LEU A 356 3.80 -1.30 12.68
CA LEU A 356 4.56 -2.52 13.00
C LEU A 356 5.97 -2.19 13.50
N PHE A 357 6.51 -1.06 13.03
CA PHE A 357 7.85 -0.59 13.34
C PHE A 357 7.82 0.64 14.25
N ALA A 358 6.68 0.98 14.88
CA ALA A 358 6.54 2.16 15.74
C ALA A 358 7.62 2.25 16.82
N ASN A 359 7.99 1.11 17.42
CA ASN A 359 9.05 1.06 18.44
C ASN A 359 10.45 1.35 17.86
N GLU A 360 10.70 1.03 16.59
CA GLU A 360 11.97 1.30 15.92
C GLU A 360 12.02 2.73 15.37
N LEU A 361 10.87 3.27 14.96
CA LEU A 361 10.71 4.64 14.48
C LEU A 361 10.61 5.69 15.60
N ALA A 362 10.30 5.28 16.83
CA ALA A 362 10.19 6.19 17.98
C ALA A 362 11.49 6.98 18.25
N GLU A 363 12.64 6.42 17.87
CA GLU A 363 13.95 7.07 18.04
C GLU A 363 14.31 8.03 16.89
N MET A 364 13.44 8.21 15.89
CA MET A 364 13.72 9.15 14.78
C MET A 364 13.66 10.60 15.25
N GLN A 365 14.79 11.31 15.08
CA GLN A 365 14.98 12.71 15.53
C GLN A 365 14.01 13.70 14.88
N PHE A 366 13.57 13.45 13.65
CA PHE A 366 12.75 14.39 12.86
C PHE A 366 11.27 13.99 12.75
N THR A 367 10.77 13.11 13.63
CA THR A 367 9.39 12.59 13.56
C THR A 367 8.34 13.71 13.57
N PHE A 368 8.55 14.75 14.38
CA PHE A 368 7.66 15.92 14.43
C PHE A 368 7.57 16.61 13.06
N PHE A 369 8.71 16.98 12.47
CA PHE A 369 8.74 17.68 11.18
C PHE A 369 8.14 16.84 10.05
N LEU A 370 8.43 15.53 10.01
CA LEU A 370 7.86 14.62 9.02
C LEU A 370 6.34 14.51 9.14
N PHE A 371 5.82 14.42 10.35
CA PHE A 371 4.38 14.34 10.59
C PHE A 371 3.64 15.61 10.16
N PHE A 372 4.11 16.79 10.58
CA PHE A 372 3.52 18.07 10.19
C PHE A 372 3.69 18.35 8.70
N GLY A 373 4.84 17.99 8.12
CA GLY A 373 5.07 18.07 6.67
C GLY A 373 4.08 17.21 5.90
N TYR A 374 3.85 15.97 6.34
CA TYR A 374 2.87 15.08 5.73
C TYR A 374 1.45 15.65 5.81
N ILE A 375 1.03 16.18 6.97
CA ILE A 375 -0.27 16.84 7.12
C ILE A 375 -0.38 18.06 6.19
N GLY A 376 0.66 18.89 6.14
CA GLY A 376 0.71 20.08 5.29
C GLY A 376 0.54 19.73 3.81
N VAL A 377 1.30 18.75 3.31
CA VAL A 377 1.17 18.27 1.92
C VAL A 377 -0.19 17.64 1.67
N SER A 378 -0.73 16.87 2.63
CA SER A 378 -2.05 16.24 2.51
C SER A 378 -3.18 17.26 2.39
N LEU A 379 -3.10 18.37 3.14
CA LEU A 379 -4.08 19.46 3.08
C LEU A 379 -3.93 20.30 1.80
N LEU A 380 -2.68 20.49 1.35
CA LEU A 380 -2.41 21.27 0.14
C LEU A 380 -2.72 20.48 -1.15
N SER A 381 -2.64 19.16 -1.12
CA SER A 381 -2.78 18.30 -2.31
C SER A 381 -4.11 18.52 -3.07
N PRO A 382 -5.30 18.53 -2.43
CA PRO A 382 -6.55 18.80 -3.13
C PRO A 382 -6.64 20.23 -3.70
N VAL A 383 -6.03 21.20 -3.00
CA VAL A 383 -5.97 22.59 -3.48
C VAL A 383 -5.12 22.66 -4.73
N MET A 384 -3.95 22.01 -4.73
CA MET A 384 -3.03 22.02 -5.86
C MET A 384 -3.59 21.25 -7.05
N HIS A 385 -4.27 20.12 -6.81
CA HIS A 385 -5.00 19.40 -7.85
C HIS A 385 -6.08 20.27 -8.49
N ASN A 386 -6.86 21.00 -7.67
CA ASN A 386 -7.90 21.89 -8.16
C ASN A 386 -7.32 23.03 -9.01
N LEU A 387 -6.22 23.66 -8.56
CA LEU A 387 -5.51 24.69 -9.33
C LEU A 387 -4.98 24.13 -10.65
N TRP A 388 -4.31 22.98 -10.60
CA TRP A 388 -3.66 22.41 -11.77
C TRP A 388 -4.67 21.98 -12.85
N ILE A 389 -5.69 21.20 -12.48
CA ILE A 389 -6.69 20.73 -13.43
C ILE A 389 -7.66 21.85 -13.81
N TRP A 390 -8.34 22.45 -12.85
CA TRP A 390 -9.45 23.34 -13.18
C TRP A 390 -9.00 24.73 -13.60
N ARG A 391 -7.94 25.30 -13.00
CA ARG A 391 -7.49 26.65 -13.40
C ARG A 391 -6.52 26.63 -14.58
N THR A 392 -5.67 25.63 -14.72
CA THR A 392 -4.69 25.61 -15.83
C THR A 392 -5.29 25.05 -17.12
N VAL A 393 -6.08 23.98 -17.05
CA VAL A 393 -6.65 23.35 -18.27
C VAL A 393 -7.75 24.23 -18.87
N LEU A 394 -8.62 24.84 -18.07
CA LEU A 394 -9.64 25.76 -18.58
C LEU A 394 -9.04 27.02 -19.22
N VAL A 395 -7.87 27.49 -18.75
CA VAL A 395 -7.17 28.64 -19.36
C VAL A 395 -6.56 28.26 -20.71
N VAL A 396 -6.09 27.02 -20.89
CA VAL A 396 -5.58 26.53 -22.17
C VAL A 396 -6.70 26.28 -23.17
N GLU A 397 -7.86 25.77 -22.73
CA GLU A 397 -9.01 25.48 -23.60
C GLU A 397 -9.80 26.74 -24.01
N SER A 398 -9.69 27.83 -23.25
CA SER A 398 -10.32 29.13 -23.55
C SER A 398 -9.45 30.08 -24.40
N GLY A 399 -8.27 29.64 -24.87
CA GLY A 399 -7.45 30.42 -25.80
C GLY A 399 -6.92 31.76 -25.23
N PHE A 400 -6.96 31.97 -23.91
CA PHE A 400 -6.39 33.15 -23.29
C PHE A 400 -4.94 32.88 -22.87
N LEU A 401 -4.03 33.26 -23.76
CA LEU A 401 -2.57 33.32 -23.57
C LEU A 401 -2.18 34.32 -22.45
N PRO A 402 -0.95 34.26 -21.90
CA PRO A 402 -0.67 33.81 -20.54
C PRO A 402 -0.02 34.91 -19.68
N PHE A 403 0.51 34.55 -18.50
CA PHE A 403 1.46 35.38 -17.73
C PHE A 403 0.90 36.71 -17.16
N ASN A 404 0.05 36.65 -16.12
CA ASN A 404 -0.07 37.80 -15.22
C ASN A 404 -0.36 37.47 -13.75
N SER A 405 -0.44 36.19 -13.37
CA SER A 405 -0.72 35.82 -11.97
C SER A 405 0.45 36.05 -11.00
N PHE A 406 1.64 36.40 -11.50
CA PHE A 406 2.75 36.90 -10.65
C PHE A 406 2.74 38.43 -10.51
N THR A 407 2.00 39.15 -11.35
CA THR A 407 1.95 40.62 -11.37
C THR A 407 0.83 41.17 -10.50
N GLU A 408 -0.25 40.41 -10.27
CA GLU A 408 -1.36 40.84 -9.41
C GLU A 408 -1.04 40.85 -7.90
N ILE A 409 0.02 40.17 -7.46
CA ILE A 409 0.48 40.28 -6.06
C ILE A 409 1.32 41.57 -5.87
N TYR A 410 1.94 42.09 -6.93
CA TYR A 410 2.70 43.35 -6.88
C TYR A 410 1.84 44.61 -7.10
N SER A 411 0.69 44.51 -7.77
CA SER A 411 -0.22 45.65 -7.98
C SER A 411 -1.10 46.00 -6.76
N LEU A 412 -1.15 45.13 -5.74
CA LEU A 412 -1.84 45.40 -4.47
C LEU A 412 -0.98 46.21 -3.47
N LEU A 413 0.26 46.58 -3.81
CA LEU A 413 1.22 47.20 -2.89
C LEU A 413 1.90 48.49 -3.39
N GLY A 414 1.40 49.16 -4.43
CA GLY A 414 1.97 50.42 -4.94
C GLY A 414 0.92 51.46 -5.38
N PRO A 415 1.05 52.75 -5.00
CA PRO A 415 0.02 53.75 -5.26
C PRO A 415 0.16 54.41 -6.64
N GLY A 416 -0.97 54.53 -7.34
CA GLY A 416 -1.22 55.62 -8.31
C GLY A 416 -0.85 55.36 -9.78
N GLY A 417 -1.80 55.67 -10.68
CA GLY A 417 -1.45 56.10 -12.04
C GLY A 417 -2.29 55.56 -13.20
N SER A 418 -3.35 56.30 -13.53
CA SER A 418 -3.83 56.65 -14.89
C SER A 418 -4.11 55.57 -15.96
N GLN A 419 -5.40 55.50 -16.30
CA GLN A 419 -6.00 55.38 -17.64
C GLN A 419 -5.08 55.35 -18.87
N HIS A 420 -5.31 54.37 -19.78
CA HIS A 420 -5.66 54.68 -21.18
C HIS A 420 -6.28 53.50 -21.95
N LYS A 421 -7.40 53.81 -22.63
CA LYS A 421 -8.08 53.03 -23.68
C LYS A 421 -7.14 52.56 -24.80
N ARG A 422 -7.39 51.36 -25.36
CA ARG A 422 -7.49 51.20 -26.83
C ARG A 422 -8.23 49.92 -27.25
N TYR A 423 -9.24 50.14 -28.10
CA TYR A 423 -9.95 49.18 -28.94
C TYR A 423 -9.01 48.59 -30.02
N ARG A 424 -9.05 47.28 -30.24
CA ARG A 424 -9.56 46.64 -31.47
C ARG A 424 -9.64 45.14 -31.28
#